data_AF-A0A075HMP1-F1
#
_entry.id   AF-A0A075HMP1-F1
#
_cell.length_a   1.000
_cell.length_b   1.000
_cell.length_c   1.000
_cell.angle_alpha   90.00
_cell.angle_beta   90.00
_cell.angle_gamma   90.00
#
_symmetry.space_group_name_H-M   'P 1'
#
loop_
_entity.id
_entity.type
_entity.pdbx_description
1 polymer ?
#
loop_
_entity_poly.entity_id
_entity_poly.type
_entity_poly.pdbx_seq_one_letter_code
_entity_poly.pdbx_strand_id
1 'polypeptide(L)'
;MEEESYSDALSKILQSARGPLTDIEDFDLPNITVTSDSIDETAESQTEENGADRTNLRRLAAVMAVLSMQADRSESKSDIGRQLGSAWAQDHRLSAMGLPGLAYSRAKRSTWR
;
A
#
# COMPACT_ATOMS: atom_id res chain seq x y z
N MET A 1 9.14 -23.48 -43.86
CA MET A 1 8.65 -22.25 -43.23
C MET A 1 8.29 -22.65 -41.82
N GLU A 2 9.16 -22.31 -40.89
CA GLU A 2 9.22 -22.87 -39.55
C GLU A 2 8.10 -22.30 -38.68
N GLU A 3 7.31 -23.20 -38.09
CA GLU A 3 6.35 -22.87 -37.03
C GLU A 3 7.16 -22.55 -35.77
N GLU A 4 7.62 -21.30 -35.63
CA GLU A 4 8.15 -20.82 -34.36
C GLU A 4 7.05 -20.99 -33.30
N SER A 5 7.25 -21.94 -32.39
CA SER A 5 6.28 -22.31 -31.36
C SER A 5 5.84 -21.04 -30.61
N TYR A 6 4.54 -20.80 -30.49
CA TYR A 6 3.98 -19.63 -29.82
C TYR A 6 4.58 -19.40 -28.41
N SER A 7 4.99 -20.48 -27.74
CA SER A 7 5.72 -20.45 -26.47
C SER A 7 7.10 -19.78 -26.55
N ASP A 8 7.83 -19.99 -27.64
CA ASP A 8 9.15 -19.41 -27.89
C ASP A 8 9.05 -17.94 -28.28
N ALA A 9 8.04 -17.57 -29.06
CA ALA A 9 7.78 -16.15 -29.34
C ALA A 9 7.45 -15.39 -28.05
N LEU A 10 6.62 -15.97 -27.17
CA LEU A 10 6.28 -15.37 -25.88
C LEU A 10 7.47 -15.30 -24.92
N SER A 11 8.30 -16.35 -24.84
CA SER A 11 9.48 -16.36 -23.97
C SER A 11 10.47 -15.27 -24.38
N LYS A 12 10.65 -15.07 -25.69
CA LYS A 12 11.52 -14.04 -26.27
C LYS A 12 11.00 -12.63 -26.01
N ILE A 13 9.68 -12.41 -26.13
CA ILE A 13 9.05 -11.13 -25.79
C ILE A 13 9.26 -10.82 -24.30
N LEU A 14 9.01 -11.79 -23.40
CA LEU A 14 9.18 -11.60 -21.96
C LEU A 14 10.64 -11.33 -21.55
N GLN A 15 11.60 -11.94 -22.24
CA GLN A 15 13.02 -11.66 -22.03
C GLN A 15 13.42 -10.28 -22.54
N SER A 16 12.90 -9.83 -23.68
CA SER A 16 13.18 -8.48 -24.21
C SER A 16 12.47 -7.35 -23.45
N ALA A 17 11.33 -7.64 -22.82
CA ALA A 17 10.55 -6.67 -22.07
C ALA A 17 11.13 -6.40 -20.67
N ARG A 18 11.92 -7.32 -20.13
CA ARG A 18 12.78 -7.03 -18.98
C ARG A 18 14.03 -6.33 -19.48
N GLY A 19 14.22 -5.08 -19.07
CA GLY A 19 15.50 -4.38 -19.24
C GLY A 19 16.66 -5.18 -18.64
N PRO A 20 17.91 -4.81 -18.92
CA PRO A 20 19.07 -5.50 -18.34
C PRO A 20 18.93 -5.57 -16.82
N LEU A 21 19.32 -6.69 -16.20
CA LEU A 21 19.18 -6.90 -14.74
C LEU A 21 19.88 -5.82 -13.90
N THR A 22 20.72 -4.99 -14.51
CA THR A 22 21.39 -3.84 -13.90
C THR A 22 20.49 -2.61 -13.74
N ASP A 23 19.31 -2.61 -14.35
CA ASP A 23 18.32 -1.51 -14.35
C ASP A 23 17.16 -1.79 -13.38
N ILE A 24 17.29 -2.85 -12.55
CA ILE A 24 16.59 -2.87 -11.27
C ILE A 24 17.20 -1.69 -10.48
N GLU A 25 16.51 -0.55 -10.49
CA GLU A 25 16.69 0.39 -9.40
C GLU A 25 16.37 -0.40 -8.13
N ASP A 26 17.34 -0.48 -7.23
CA ASP A 26 17.09 -0.88 -5.85
C ASP A 26 16.02 0.07 -5.35
N PHE A 27 14.75 -0.36 -5.40
CA PHE A 27 13.69 0.33 -4.68
C PHE A 27 14.22 0.43 -3.26
N ASP A 28 14.47 1.65 -2.79
CA ASP A 28 14.74 1.95 -1.39
C ASP A 28 13.58 1.33 -0.61
N LEU A 29 13.78 0.08 -0.22
CA LEU A 29 13.01 -0.55 0.84
C LEU A 29 13.11 0.48 1.95
N PRO A 30 11.98 1.02 2.47
CA PRO A 30 12.09 1.82 3.67
C PRO A 30 12.87 0.95 4.62
N ASN A 31 14.08 1.41 4.96
CA ASN A 31 14.92 0.72 5.89
C ASN A 31 14.02 0.62 7.12
N ILE A 32 13.45 -0.55 7.37
CA ILE A 32 12.85 -0.85 8.66
C ILE A 32 14.08 -1.00 9.52
N THR A 33 14.70 0.14 9.83
CA THR A 33 15.26 0.39 11.13
C THR A 33 14.13 0.02 12.06
N VAL A 34 14.18 -1.23 12.52
CA VAL A 34 13.94 -1.52 13.91
C VAL A 34 14.88 -0.55 14.63
N THR A 35 14.43 0.69 14.80
CA THR A 35 14.93 1.54 15.85
C THR A 35 14.47 0.81 17.09
N SER A 36 15.28 -0.16 17.51
CA SER A 36 15.48 -0.40 18.92
C SER A 36 15.63 0.99 19.50
N ASP A 37 14.57 1.46 20.17
CA ASP A 37 14.55 2.74 20.85
C ASP A 37 15.90 2.88 21.55
N SER A 38 16.73 3.76 21.02
CA SER A 38 17.80 4.35 21.81
C SER A 38 17.06 5.15 22.86
N ILE A 39 16.69 4.47 23.95
CA ILE A 39 16.23 5.09 25.18
C ILE A 39 17.43 5.91 25.62
N ASP A 40 17.40 7.17 25.23
CA ASP A 40 18.34 8.19 25.68
C ASP A 40 18.19 8.26 27.20
N GLU A 41 19.13 7.62 27.90
CA GLU A 41 19.30 7.66 29.36
C GLU A 41 19.84 9.04 29.77
N THR A 42 19.11 10.12 29.47
CA THR A 42 19.40 11.45 30.02
C THR A 42 18.11 12.23 30.30
N ALA A 43 17.24 11.69 31.16
CA ALA A 43 16.14 12.46 31.74
C ALA A 43 15.81 12.01 33.18
N GLU A 44 16.84 11.79 34.00
CA GLU A 44 16.66 11.72 35.46
C GLU A 44 16.65 13.14 36.05
N SER A 45 15.51 13.85 35.96
CA SER A 45 15.27 14.98 36.87
C SER A 45 13.81 15.46 37.01
N GLN A 46 12.76 14.65 36.76
CA GLN A 46 11.37 15.04 37.11
C GLN A 46 10.50 13.81 37.39
N THR A 47 10.67 13.19 38.56
CA THR A 47 10.09 11.86 38.86
C THR A 47 8.74 11.89 39.57
N GLU A 48 8.29 13.02 40.11
CA GLU A 48 7.09 13.07 40.97
C GLU A 48 5.87 13.72 40.26
N GLU A 49 6.06 14.78 39.48
CA GLU A 49 4.98 15.46 38.73
C GLU A 49 4.58 14.73 37.43
N ASN A 50 5.53 14.02 36.81
CA ASN A 50 5.31 13.22 35.59
C ASN A 50 4.51 11.92 35.81
N GLY A 51 4.28 11.49 37.06
CA GLY A 51 3.55 10.26 37.34
C GLY A 51 2.08 10.35 36.92
N ALA A 52 1.44 11.48 37.24
CA ALA A 52 0.06 11.75 36.83
C ALA A 52 -0.05 11.83 35.30
N ASP A 53 0.86 12.54 34.64
CA ASP A 53 0.83 12.69 33.18
C ASP A 53 1.13 11.37 32.45
N ARG A 54 2.08 10.58 32.94
CA ARG A 54 2.34 9.23 32.41
C ARG A 54 1.15 8.30 32.61
N THR A 55 0.45 8.37 33.74
CA THR A 55 -0.76 7.57 33.95
C THR A 55 -1.92 8.05 33.08
N ASN A 56 -2.08 9.35 32.89
CA ASN A 56 -3.07 9.93 31.97
C ASN A 56 -2.77 9.55 30.51
N LEU A 57 -1.50 9.58 30.11
CA LEU A 57 -1.05 9.18 28.78
C LEU A 57 -1.29 7.68 28.54
N ARG A 58 -1.01 6.83 29.54
CA ARG A 58 -1.33 5.39 29.47
C ARG A 58 -2.85 5.13 29.42
N ARG A 59 -3.65 5.89 30.17
CA ARG A 59 -5.12 5.79 30.13
C ARG A 59 -5.65 6.23 28.77
N LEU A 60 -5.16 7.33 28.23
CA LEU A 60 -5.51 7.81 26.89
C LEU A 60 -5.13 6.77 25.83
N ALA A 61 -3.90 6.26 25.87
CA ALA A 61 -3.42 5.22 24.96
C ALA A 61 -4.28 3.94 25.04
N ALA A 62 -4.67 3.51 26.25
CA ALA A 62 -5.55 2.36 26.44
C ALA A 62 -6.95 2.60 25.84
N VAL A 63 -7.53 3.79 26.03
CA VAL A 63 -8.82 4.15 25.42
C VAL A 63 -8.71 4.18 23.90
N MET A 64 -7.65 4.80 23.35
CA MET A 64 -7.41 4.84 21.90
C MET A 64 -7.22 3.44 21.30
N ALA A 65 -6.51 2.54 21.99
CA ALA A 65 -6.33 1.16 21.54
C ALA A 65 -7.66 0.40 21.46
N VAL A 66 -8.53 0.57 22.47
CA VAL A 66 -9.88 -0.04 22.47
C VAL A 66 -10.75 0.52 21.34
N LEU A 67 -10.68 1.82 21.10
CA LEU A 67 -11.41 2.47 20.00
C LEU A 67 -10.88 2.01 18.63
N SER A 68 -9.56 1.89 18.45
CA SER A 68 -8.94 1.37 17.23
C SER A 68 -9.40 -0.04 16.92
N MET A 69 -9.41 -0.92 17.93
CA MET A 69 -9.85 -2.30 17.78
C MET A 69 -11.34 -2.42 17.41
N GLN A 70 -12.14 -1.41 17.77
CA GLN A 70 -13.55 -1.30 17.34
C GLN A 70 -13.69 -0.66 15.95
N ALA A 71 -12.82 0.27 15.57
CA ALA A 71 -12.80 0.90 14.26
C ALA A 71 -12.47 -0.13 13.16
N ASP A 72 -11.51 -1.03 13.39
CA ASP A 72 -11.16 -2.09 12.44
C ASP A 72 -12.28 -3.13 12.28
N ARG A 73 -13.20 -3.22 13.24
CA ARG A 73 -14.40 -4.06 13.13
C ARG A 73 -15.43 -3.51 12.13
N SER A 74 -15.27 -2.24 11.71
CA SER A 74 -16.15 -1.60 10.73
C SER A 74 -15.85 -1.98 9.28
N GLU A 75 -14.68 -2.57 9.00
CA GLU A 75 -14.42 -3.17 7.69
C GLU A 75 -15.11 -4.53 7.64
N SER A 76 -16.43 -4.47 7.43
CA SER A 76 -17.26 -5.66 7.26
C SER A 76 -16.64 -6.49 6.14
N LYS A 77 -16.61 -7.83 6.26
CA LYS A 77 -16.14 -8.72 5.17
C LYS A 77 -16.83 -8.43 3.83
N SER A 78 -18.01 -7.81 3.86
CA SER A 78 -18.70 -7.32 2.67
C SER A 78 -17.97 -6.20 1.93
N ASP A 79 -17.18 -5.37 2.61
CA ASP A 79 -16.47 -4.23 2.04
C ASP A 79 -15.21 -4.66 1.29
N ILE A 80 -14.51 -5.67 1.81
CA ILE A 80 -13.33 -6.27 1.15
C ILE A 80 -13.68 -6.76 -0.27
N GLY A 81 -14.86 -7.36 -0.47
CA GLY A 81 -15.32 -7.79 -1.79
C GLY A 81 -15.83 -6.67 -2.71
N ARG A 82 -16.07 -5.47 -2.16
CA ARG A 82 -16.53 -4.28 -2.88
C ARG A 82 -15.40 -3.32 -3.23
N GLN A 83 -14.22 -3.49 -2.63
CA GLN A 83 -13.04 -2.73 -3.00
C GLN A 83 -12.69 -3.01 -4.46
N LEU A 84 -12.82 -1.99 -5.31
CA LEU A 84 -12.51 -2.10 -6.73
C LEU A 84 -10.99 -2.22 -6.99
N GLY A 85 -10.15 -2.04 -5.97
CA GLY A 85 -8.70 -2.06 -6.07
C GLY A 85 -8.11 -0.76 -6.62
N SER A 86 -6.82 -0.77 -6.93
CA SER A 86 -6.13 0.39 -7.51
C SER A 86 -6.70 0.77 -8.88
N ALA A 87 -6.51 2.02 -9.30
CA ALA A 87 -6.96 2.49 -10.61
C ALA A 87 -6.37 1.65 -11.77
N TRP A 88 -5.11 1.21 -11.64
CA TRP A 88 -4.46 0.34 -12.62
C TRP A 88 -5.12 -1.04 -12.69
N ALA A 89 -5.38 -1.69 -11.56
CA ALA A 89 -6.02 -3.00 -11.53
C ALA A 89 -7.43 -2.95 -12.16
N GLN A 90 -8.18 -1.88 -11.91
CA GLN A 90 -9.47 -1.64 -12.53
C GLN A 90 -9.35 -1.45 -14.05
N ASP A 91 -8.39 -0.64 -14.50
CA ASP A 91 -8.17 -0.39 -15.93
C ASP A 91 -7.74 -1.66 -16.67
N HIS A 92 -6.86 -2.46 -16.07
CA HIS A 92 -6.45 -3.76 -16.60
C HIS A 92 -7.65 -4.74 -16.69
N ARG A 93 -8.50 -4.79 -15.66
CA ARG A 93 -9.72 -5.60 -15.69
C ARG A 93 -10.69 -5.15 -16.80
N LEU A 94 -10.85 -3.84 -16.99
CA LEU A 94 -11.69 -3.29 -18.07
C LEU A 94 -11.09 -3.62 -19.43
N SER A 95 -9.78 -3.46 -19.60
CA SER A 95 -9.06 -3.78 -20.83
C SER A 95 -9.19 -5.26 -21.20
N ALA A 96 -9.04 -6.18 -20.24
CA ALA A 96 -9.26 -7.62 -20.45
C ALA A 96 -10.70 -7.96 -20.88
N MET A 97 -11.67 -7.15 -20.46
CA MET A 97 -13.08 -7.27 -20.85
C MET A 97 -13.41 -6.52 -22.15
N GLY A 98 -12.42 -5.88 -22.79
CA GLY A 98 -12.63 -5.05 -23.97
C GLY A 98 -13.43 -3.76 -23.71
N LEU A 99 -13.56 -3.37 -22.44
CA LEU A 99 -14.26 -2.15 -22.03
C LEU A 99 -13.30 -0.95 -22.05
N PRO A 100 -13.82 0.26 -22.31
CA PRO A 100 -12.99 1.46 -22.30
C PRO A 100 -12.53 1.78 -20.87
N GLY A 101 -11.28 2.22 -20.75
CA GLY A 101 -10.63 2.49 -19.48
C GLY A 101 -11.24 3.62 -18.65
N LEU A 102 -10.81 3.70 -17.39
CA LEU A 102 -11.31 4.68 -16.40
C LEU A 102 -11.12 6.13 -16.88
N ALA A 103 -9.98 6.45 -17.50
CA ALA A 103 -9.69 7.77 -18.02
C ALA A 103 -10.71 8.22 -19.07
N TYR A 104 -11.08 7.33 -19.99
CA TYR A 104 -12.10 7.60 -21.01
C TYR A 104 -13.48 7.84 -20.37
N SER A 105 -13.85 7.04 -19.36
CA SER A 105 -15.12 7.23 -18.65
C SER A 105 -15.19 8.56 -17.88
N ARG A 106 -14.05 9.03 -17.33
CA ARG A 106 -13.94 10.32 -16.62
C ARG A 106 -13.98 11.50 -17.57
N ALA A 107 -13.30 11.39 -18.72
CA ALA A 107 -13.29 12.42 -19.76
C ALA A 107 -14.69 12.72 -20.31
N LYS A 108 -15.61 11.74 -20.33
CA LYS A 108 -17.02 11.93 -20.71
C LYS A 108 -17.84 12.75 -19.69
N ARG A 109 -17.41 12.77 -18.42
CA ARG A 109 -18.11 13.49 -17.34
C ARG A 109 -17.51 14.85 -17.03
N SER A 110 -16.38 15.21 -17.66
CA SER A 110 -15.83 16.55 -17.51
C SER A 110 -16.80 17.55 -18.12
N THR A 111 -17.38 18.40 -17.27
CA THR A 111 -18.23 19.52 -17.68
C THR A 111 -17.44 20.64 -18.33
N TRP A 112 -16.13 20.67 -18.06
CA TRP A 112 -15.17 21.53 -18.73
C TRP A 112 -14.63 20.75 -19.93
N ARG A 113 -15.24 21.03 -21.07
CA ARG A 113 -14.64 20.87 -22.40
C ARG A 113 -14.07 22.22 -22.80
#